data_AF-A0A6G2KY11-F1
#
_entry.id   AF-A0A6G2KY11-F1
#
_cell.length_a   1.000
_cell.length_b   1.000
_cell.length_c   1.000
_cell.angle_alpha   90.00
_cell.angle_beta   90.00
_cell.angle_gamma   90.00
#
_symmetry.space_group_name_H-M   'P 1'
#
loop_
_entity.id
_entity.type
_entity.pdbx_description
1 polymer ?
#
loop_
_entity_poly.entity_id
_entity_poly.type
_entity_poly.pdbx_seq_one_letter_code
_entity_poly.pdbx_strand_id
1 'polypeptide(L)'
;MTDLILPLVNEENTCLPLAVNVVAQYWNVQIPMPENKAKMYPSGTGSVIMEGIELAEYHGLNVSVLKTDMVGLFSAIDSGIPPIVVLPGIGAITQHVSVLSGYDESTILHYIPDGTEEGMYEGAIPYGVFEEKWTQENHTAILIGPPDVVKQKGSESLRLCLEAERAMLSNNDDKIRSFLEQALSIDRNNATAWLFLADLQNKRGSDECVDSYAECIKLNKQYFLAHNGLGNYYLKKDDITKSEYSYTRAIQIDPKRSGSVYKNRAYLRNKREAYGPAADDLEQYVKLSPHASDRGAMQRAILELRNM
;
A
#
# COMPACT_ATOMS: atom_id res chain seq x y z
N MET A 1 4.37 -12.91 24.78
CA MET A 1 3.22 -12.87 23.85
C MET A 1 2.27 -11.84 24.41
N THR A 2 2.15 -10.71 23.73
CA THR A 2 1.14 -9.69 24.01
C THR A 2 0.10 -9.82 22.90
N ASP A 3 -1.18 -9.93 23.26
CA ASP A 3 -2.26 -10.09 22.30
C ASP A 3 -3.53 -9.35 22.76
N LEU A 4 -4.24 -8.77 21.80
CA LEU A 4 -5.48 -8.03 21.93
C LEU A 4 -6.60 -8.84 21.30
N ILE A 5 -7.63 -9.14 22.09
CA ILE A 5 -8.79 -9.87 21.59
C ILE A 5 -9.65 -8.93 20.74
N LEU A 6 -9.55 -9.07 19.42
CA LEU A 6 -10.31 -8.27 18.45
C LEU A 6 -11.68 -8.89 18.14
N PRO A 7 -12.73 -8.07 17.96
CA PRO A 7 -14.06 -8.57 17.62
C PRO A 7 -14.12 -9.10 16.19
N LEU A 8 -14.95 -10.12 15.97
CA LEU A 8 -15.29 -10.59 14.64
C LEU A 8 -16.23 -9.60 13.94
N VAL A 9 -15.82 -9.16 12.75
CA VAL A 9 -16.63 -8.34 11.87
C VAL A 9 -16.81 -9.04 10.53
N ASN A 10 -18.01 -9.59 10.30
CA ASN A 10 -18.36 -10.42 9.13
C ASN A 10 -18.89 -9.63 7.92
N GLU A 11 -19.09 -8.32 8.05
CA GLU A 11 -19.74 -7.51 7.01
C GLU A 11 -18.72 -6.61 6.30
N GLU A 12 -18.40 -6.95 5.04
CA GLU A 12 -17.66 -6.07 4.14
C GLU A 12 -18.55 -4.90 3.70
N ASN A 13 -18.08 -3.67 3.93
CA ASN A 13 -18.78 -2.45 3.53
C ASN A 13 -17.91 -1.62 2.57
N THR A 14 -18.52 -1.10 1.51
CA THR A 14 -17.88 -0.24 0.51
C THR A 14 -17.30 1.07 1.07
N CYS A 15 -17.80 1.57 2.21
CA CYS A 15 -17.47 2.90 2.75
C CYS A 15 -16.98 2.91 4.20
N LEU A 16 -17.01 1.77 4.88
CA LEU A 16 -16.39 1.59 6.19
C LEU A 16 -15.34 0.48 6.06
N PRO A 17 -14.04 0.84 5.93
CA PRO A 17 -12.96 -0.13 5.88
C PRO A 17 -13.03 -1.10 7.06
N LEU A 18 -12.89 -2.40 6.78
CA LEU A 18 -12.97 -3.45 7.79
C LEU A 18 -12.05 -3.18 8.98
N ALA A 19 -10.80 -2.79 8.72
CA ALA A 19 -9.82 -2.47 9.75
C ALA A 19 -10.29 -1.36 10.71
N VAL A 20 -10.96 -0.33 10.19
CA VAL A 20 -11.51 0.75 11.02
C VAL A 20 -12.70 0.26 11.84
N ASN A 21 -13.58 -0.56 11.24
CA ASN A 21 -14.73 -1.13 11.94
C ASN A 21 -14.31 -2.05 13.09
N VAL A 22 -13.34 -2.93 12.86
CA VAL A 22 -12.78 -3.84 13.87
C VAL A 22 -12.26 -3.04 15.07
N VAL A 23 -11.46 -2.00 14.82
CA VAL A 23 -10.91 -1.17 15.91
C VAL A 23 -11.99 -0.34 16.61
N ALA A 24 -12.98 0.20 15.88
CA ALA A 24 -14.08 0.93 16.49
C ALA A 24 -14.91 0.02 17.43
N GLN A 25 -15.23 -1.19 16.99
CA GLN A 25 -15.96 -2.18 17.80
C GLN A 25 -15.14 -2.68 18.99
N TYR A 26 -13.81 -2.82 18.85
CA TYR A 26 -12.91 -3.12 19.97
C TYR A 26 -13.06 -2.09 21.10
N TRP A 27 -13.28 -0.83 20.77
CA TRP A 27 -13.56 0.25 21.73
C TRP A 27 -15.04 0.39 22.12
N ASN A 28 -15.88 -0.60 21.80
CA ASN A 28 -17.33 -0.58 22.01
C ASN A 28 -18.05 0.59 21.31
N VAL A 29 -17.49 1.12 20.22
CA VAL A 29 -18.11 2.17 19.40
C VAL A 29 -18.72 1.53 18.16
N GLN A 30 -20.06 1.52 18.12
CA GLN A 30 -20.83 1.05 16.97
C GLN A 30 -20.96 2.18 15.95
N ILE A 31 -20.34 2.00 14.78
CA ILE A 31 -20.49 2.92 13.65
C ILE A 31 -21.63 2.37 12.77
N PRO A 32 -22.82 3.01 12.77
CA PRO A 32 -23.94 2.54 11.97
C PRO A 32 -23.60 2.57 10.49
N MET A 33 -24.11 1.58 9.77
CA MET A 33 -23.85 1.44 8.35
C MET A 33 -24.56 2.55 7.57
N PRO A 34 -23.82 3.41 6.83
CA PRO A 34 -24.48 4.40 6.00
C PRO A 34 -25.18 3.71 4.83
N GLU A 35 -26.52 3.69 4.82
CA GLU A 35 -27.38 2.91 3.90
C GLU A 35 -27.26 3.25 2.40
N ASN A 36 -26.38 4.17 1.95
CA ASN A 36 -26.46 4.69 0.58
C ASN A 36 -25.17 5.14 -0.13
N LYS A 37 -23.97 4.85 0.39
CA LYS A 37 -22.73 5.35 -0.25
C LYS A 37 -22.04 4.39 -1.24
N ALA A 38 -22.50 3.13 -1.36
CA ALA A 38 -21.91 2.14 -2.25
C ALA A 38 -21.82 2.53 -3.74
N LYS A 39 -22.59 3.54 -4.19
CA LYS A 39 -22.58 4.06 -5.57
C LYS A 39 -21.58 5.21 -5.82
N MET A 40 -20.85 5.70 -4.80
CA MET A 40 -19.99 6.89 -4.94
C MET A 40 -18.68 6.65 -5.70
N TYR A 41 -18.17 5.41 -5.76
CA TYR A 41 -16.84 5.12 -6.30
C TYR A 41 -16.88 4.06 -7.41
N PRO A 42 -17.28 4.42 -8.63
CA PRO A 42 -17.59 3.44 -9.67
C PRO A 42 -16.38 2.72 -10.29
N SER A 43 -15.14 3.22 -10.12
CA SER A 43 -13.88 2.54 -10.57
C SER A 43 -12.65 3.47 -10.49
N GLY A 44 -12.09 3.69 -9.29
CA GLY A 44 -10.86 4.48 -9.12
C GLY A 44 -9.78 3.70 -8.36
N THR A 45 -8.50 4.07 -8.52
CA THR A 45 -7.34 3.43 -7.88
C THR A 45 -7.02 4.00 -6.49
N GLY A 46 -8.02 4.56 -5.81
CA GLY A 46 -7.88 5.25 -4.52
C GLY A 46 -8.34 4.41 -3.33
N SER A 47 -8.37 5.03 -2.14
CA SER A 47 -8.71 4.36 -0.88
C SER A 47 -9.88 5.06 -0.17
N VAL A 48 -10.77 4.26 0.43
CA VAL A 48 -11.87 4.73 1.30
C VAL A 48 -11.45 4.82 2.78
N ILE A 49 -10.17 4.61 3.11
CA ILE A 49 -9.68 4.64 4.49
C ILE A 49 -10.02 5.95 5.20
N MET A 50 -9.92 7.07 4.48
CA MET A 50 -10.23 8.40 5.01
C MET A 50 -11.71 8.56 5.37
N GLU A 51 -12.63 7.92 4.64
CA GLU A 51 -14.05 7.92 5.01
C GLU A 51 -14.29 7.19 6.33
N GLY A 52 -13.60 6.06 6.52
CA GLY A 52 -13.62 5.34 7.80
C GLY A 52 -13.09 6.17 8.96
N ILE A 53 -11.98 6.88 8.74
CA ILE A 53 -11.39 7.79 9.74
C ILE A 53 -12.41 8.88 10.14
N GLU A 54 -13.02 9.55 9.15
CA GLU A 54 -14.02 10.60 9.43
C GLU A 54 -15.24 10.05 10.17
N LEU A 55 -15.69 8.83 9.84
CA LEU A 55 -16.78 8.16 10.58
C LEU A 55 -16.37 7.85 12.02
N ALA A 56 -15.18 7.31 12.25
CA ALA A 56 -14.68 7.04 13.59
C ALA A 56 -14.61 8.32 14.44
N GLU A 57 -14.10 9.42 13.87
CA GLU A 57 -14.05 10.73 14.51
C GLU A 57 -15.44 11.29 14.81
N TYR A 58 -16.37 11.18 13.86
CA TYR A 58 -17.76 11.58 14.04
C TYR A 58 -18.43 10.83 15.22
N HIS A 59 -18.05 9.57 15.43
CA HIS A 59 -18.52 8.74 16.54
C HIS A 59 -17.68 8.85 17.82
N GLY A 60 -16.83 9.88 17.93
CA GLY A 60 -16.16 10.26 19.17
C GLY A 60 -14.81 9.60 19.43
N LEU A 61 -14.25 8.89 18.45
CA LEU A 61 -12.89 8.34 18.53
C LEU A 61 -11.86 9.38 18.08
N ASN A 62 -10.69 9.40 18.72
CA ASN A 62 -9.53 10.10 18.20
C ASN A 62 -8.81 9.21 17.19
N VAL A 63 -8.32 9.81 16.11
CA VAL A 63 -7.51 9.15 15.09
C VAL A 63 -6.16 9.85 14.94
N SER A 64 -5.10 9.05 14.96
CA SER A 64 -3.72 9.52 14.78
C SER A 64 -3.06 8.77 13.64
N VAL A 65 -2.90 9.43 12.49
CA VAL A 65 -2.13 8.92 11.35
C VAL A 65 -0.68 9.34 11.53
N LEU A 66 0.26 8.40 11.53
CA LEU A 66 1.63 8.69 11.90
C LEU A 66 2.64 7.76 11.24
N LYS A 67 3.88 8.24 11.16
CA LYS A 67 5.05 7.41 10.87
C LYS A 67 5.65 6.96 12.19
N THR A 68 5.88 5.66 12.34
CA THR A 68 6.49 5.08 13.55
C THR A 68 7.48 3.99 13.18
N ASP A 69 8.07 3.34 14.17
CA ASP A 69 8.88 2.13 14.03
C ASP A 69 8.24 0.98 14.83
N MET A 70 8.93 -0.17 14.85
CA MET A 70 8.51 -1.34 15.61
C MET A 70 8.35 -1.06 17.11
N VAL A 71 9.19 -0.21 17.70
CA VAL A 71 9.11 0.14 19.13
C VAL A 71 7.81 0.89 19.41
N GLY A 72 7.46 1.86 18.56
CA GLY A 72 6.20 2.58 18.70
C GLY A 72 4.97 1.72 18.43
N LEU A 73 5.04 0.75 17.50
CA LEU A 73 3.96 -0.23 17.30
C LEU A 73 3.75 -1.10 18.54
N PHE A 74 4.82 -1.68 19.09
CA PHE A 74 4.75 -2.50 20.28
C PHE A 74 4.24 -1.72 21.47
N SER A 75 4.71 -0.47 21.65
CA SER A 75 4.21 0.41 22.71
C SER A 75 2.71 0.68 22.59
N ALA A 76 2.17 0.79 21.36
CA ALA A 76 0.73 0.94 21.16
C ALA A 76 -0.03 -0.34 21.54
N ILE A 77 0.43 -1.50 21.10
CA ILE A 77 -0.15 -2.81 21.42
C ILE A 77 -0.13 -3.06 22.94
N ASP A 78 1.02 -2.85 23.60
CA ASP A 78 1.18 -3.02 25.05
C ASP A 78 0.29 -2.06 25.85
N SER A 79 -0.10 -0.93 25.25
CA SER A 79 -1.06 0.04 25.81
C SER A 79 -2.52 -0.30 25.50
N GLY A 80 -2.79 -1.44 24.88
CA GLY A 80 -4.15 -1.85 24.51
C GLY A 80 -4.69 -1.17 23.25
N ILE A 81 -3.84 -0.58 22.41
CA ILE A 81 -4.26 0.13 21.20
C ILE A 81 -3.93 -0.73 19.99
N PRO A 82 -4.91 -1.34 19.31
CA PRO A 82 -4.67 -2.12 18.10
C PRO A 82 -4.30 -1.21 16.91
N PRO A 83 -3.04 -1.20 16.45
CA PRO A 83 -2.62 -0.35 15.34
C PRO A 83 -3.14 -0.88 14.01
N ILE A 84 -3.53 0.03 13.13
CA ILE A 84 -3.81 -0.27 11.74
C ILE A 84 -2.56 0.08 10.92
N VAL A 85 -2.04 -0.85 10.13
CA VAL A 85 -0.84 -0.65 9.29
C VAL A 85 -1.15 -0.89 7.82
N VAL A 86 -0.41 -0.20 6.95
CA VAL A 86 -0.48 -0.38 5.50
C VAL A 86 0.62 -1.35 5.06
N LEU A 87 0.27 -2.39 4.33
CA LEU A 87 1.23 -3.36 3.81
C LEU A 87 1.08 -3.52 2.28
N PRO A 88 2.19 -3.67 1.55
CA PRO A 88 2.14 -4.06 0.16
C PRO A 88 1.51 -5.45 0.10
N GLY A 89 0.43 -5.61 -0.67
CA GLY A 89 -0.44 -6.78 -0.65
C GLY A 89 0.34 -8.09 -0.53
N ILE A 90 0.33 -8.68 0.66
CA ILE A 90 0.91 -10.01 0.90
C ILE A 90 -0.09 -10.96 0.26
N GLY A 91 0.32 -11.92 -0.57
CA GLY A 91 -0.61 -12.77 -1.32
C GLY A 91 -1.62 -13.58 -0.46
N ALA A 92 -1.49 -13.55 0.87
CA ALA A 92 -2.39 -14.13 1.86
C ALA A 92 -3.35 -13.11 2.52
N ILE A 93 -3.20 -11.79 2.28
CA ILE A 93 -4.11 -10.74 2.74
C ILE A 93 -4.75 -10.07 1.53
N THR A 94 -6.07 -10.15 1.42
CA THR A 94 -6.87 -9.48 0.37
C THR A 94 -6.92 -7.95 0.55
N GLN A 95 -6.42 -7.45 1.67
CA GLN A 95 -6.49 -6.04 2.05
C GLN A 95 -5.08 -5.43 2.20
N HIS A 96 -4.88 -4.24 1.62
CA HIS A 96 -3.65 -3.43 1.75
C HIS A 96 -3.47 -2.82 3.15
N VAL A 97 -4.39 -3.11 4.06
CA VAL A 97 -4.48 -2.56 5.40
C VAL A 97 -4.73 -3.72 6.37
N SER A 98 -4.00 -3.76 7.48
CA SER A 98 -4.09 -4.83 8.48
C SER A 98 -4.20 -4.24 9.89
N VAL A 99 -4.99 -4.88 10.75
CA VAL A 99 -5.06 -4.54 12.18
C VAL A 99 -4.11 -5.47 12.92
N LEU A 100 -3.18 -4.94 13.69
CA LEU A 100 -2.30 -5.78 14.51
C LEU A 100 -3.00 -6.09 15.84
N SER A 101 -3.08 -7.39 16.17
CA SER A 101 -3.61 -7.88 17.44
C SER A 101 -2.52 -8.04 18.47
N GLY A 102 -1.29 -8.35 18.06
CA GLY A 102 -0.27 -8.75 19.02
C GLY A 102 1.10 -9.00 18.42
N TYR A 103 1.98 -9.54 19.26
CA TYR A 103 3.31 -10.01 18.86
C TYR A 103 3.88 -11.05 19.84
N ASP A 104 4.78 -11.89 19.34
CA ASP A 104 5.59 -12.81 20.15
C ASP A 104 7.10 -12.55 19.99
N GLU A 105 7.98 -13.53 20.19
CA GLU A 105 9.43 -13.31 20.07
C GLU A 105 9.91 -13.14 18.62
N SER A 106 9.11 -13.53 17.63
CA SER A 106 9.54 -13.61 16.23
C SER A 106 8.49 -13.22 15.19
N THR A 107 7.23 -12.99 15.61
CA THR A 107 6.11 -12.73 14.72
C THR A 107 5.23 -11.57 15.19
N ILE A 108 4.69 -10.84 14.22
CA ILE A 108 3.57 -9.91 14.38
C ILE A 108 2.30 -10.69 14.14
N LEU A 109 1.35 -10.52 15.06
CA LEU A 109 0.03 -11.08 14.95
C LEU A 109 -0.94 -10.05 14.37
N HIS A 110 -1.77 -10.47 13.42
CA HIS A 110 -2.69 -9.58 12.73
C HIS A 110 -4.05 -10.20 12.50
N TYR A 111 -5.05 -9.34 12.39
CA TYR A 111 -6.43 -9.73 12.14
C TYR A 111 -6.60 -10.39 10.76
N ILE A 112 -7.27 -11.54 10.75
CA ILE A 112 -7.76 -12.28 9.58
C ILE A 112 -9.29 -12.39 9.69
N PRO A 113 -10.07 -11.82 8.75
CA PRO A 113 -11.53 -11.82 8.81
C PRO A 113 -12.13 -13.23 8.70
N ASP A 114 -11.59 -14.05 7.81
CA ASP A 114 -11.99 -15.45 7.59
C ASP A 114 -11.24 -16.36 8.58
N GLY A 115 -11.69 -16.37 9.84
CA GLY A 115 -11.10 -17.22 10.87
C GLY A 115 -11.17 -18.73 10.57
N THR A 116 -10.47 -19.54 11.36
CA THR A 116 -10.61 -21.02 11.33
C THR A 116 -11.87 -21.47 12.08
N GLU A 117 -12.29 -22.74 11.93
CA GLU A 117 -13.52 -23.33 12.52
C GLU A 117 -13.68 -23.12 14.05
N GLU A 118 -12.62 -22.72 14.77
CA GLU A 118 -12.61 -22.48 16.21
C GLU A 118 -12.73 -21.00 16.61
N GLY A 119 -12.92 -20.07 15.66
CA GLY A 119 -13.10 -18.64 15.95
C GLY A 119 -11.80 -17.88 16.24
N MET A 120 -10.65 -18.41 15.79
CA MET A 120 -9.36 -17.71 15.82
C MET A 120 -9.21 -16.87 14.54
N TYR A 121 -9.11 -15.55 14.69
CA TYR A 121 -9.06 -14.52 13.63
C TYR A 121 -7.65 -13.94 13.46
N GLU A 122 -6.62 -14.76 13.66
CA GLU A 122 -5.25 -14.29 13.82
C GLU A 122 -4.30 -14.96 12.82
N GLY A 123 -3.56 -14.13 12.08
CA GLY A 123 -2.44 -14.52 11.24
C GLY A 123 -1.12 -14.10 11.86
N ALA A 124 -0.05 -14.83 11.56
CA ALA A 124 1.29 -14.52 12.03
C ALA A 124 2.22 -14.17 10.86
N ILE A 125 2.87 -13.01 10.94
CA ILE A 125 3.88 -12.55 9.97
C ILE A 125 5.24 -12.52 10.68
N PRO A 126 6.26 -13.24 10.18
CA PRO A 126 7.61 -13.15 10.73
C PRO A 126 8.14 -11.71 10.71
N TYR A 127 8.80 -11.27 11.78
CA TYR A 127 9.28 -9.88 11.95
C TYR A 127 10.06 -9.33 10.75
N GLY A 128 11.03 -10.09 10.25
CA GLY A 128 11.82 -9.66 9.11
C GLY A 128 10.96 -9.43 7.86
N VAL A 129 9.92 -10.25 7.66
CA VAL A 129 8.98 -10.10 6.54
C VAL A 129 8.07 -8.91 6.77
N PHE A 130 7.54 -8.72 7.98
CA PHE A 130 6.69 -7.58 8.31
C PHE A 130 7.42 -6.26 8.06
N GLU A 131 8.62 -6.11 8.63
CA GLU A 131 9.42 -4.88 8.49
C GLU A 131 9.82 -4.63 7.02
N GLU A 132 10.26 -5.66 6.29
CA GLU A 132 10.59 -5.57 4.86
C GLU A 132 9.41 -5.07 4.01
N LYS A 133 8.18 -5.39 4.41
CA LYS A 133 6.96 -4.99 3.70
C LYS A 133 6.48 -3.62 4.17
N TRP A 134 6.43 -3.38 5.47
CA TRP A 134 5.95 -2.13 6.05
C TRP A 134 6.87 -0.94 5.74
N THR A 135 8.19 -1.16 5.64
CA THR A 135 9.12 -0.10 5.20
C THR A 135 8.82 0.39 3.79
N GLN A 136 8.23 -0.42 2.90
CA GLN A 136 7.87 0.02 1.55
C GLN A 136 6.68 1.00 1.56
N GLU A 137 5.93 1.04 2.66
CA GLU A 137 4.75 1.89 2.87
C GLU A 137 5.06 2.98 3.94
N ASN A 138 6.33 3.36 4.04
CA ASN A 138 6.88 4.43 4.89
C ASN A 138 6.63 4.29 6.40
N HIS A 139 6.46 3.04 6.87
CA HIS A 139 6.13 2.75 8.26
C HIS A 139 4.92 3.54 8.77
N THR A 140 3.91 3.67 7.91
CA THR A 140 2.67 4.38 8.24
C THR A 140 1.79 3.50 9.11
N ALA A 141 1.31 4.07 10.22
CA ALA A 141 0.33 3.47 11.11
C ALA A 141 -0.82 4.46 11.37
N ILE A 142 -2.00 3.90 11.68
CA ILE A 142 -3.17 4.65 12.11
C ILE A 142 -3.59 4.07 13.46
N LEU A 143 -3.61 4.93 14.48
CA LEU A 143 -4.14 4.59 15.80
C LEU A 143 -5.52 5.18 15.94
N ILE A 144 -6.47 4.38 16.41
CA ILE A 144 -7.86 4.78 16.64
C ILE A 144 -8.24 4.36 18.06
N GLY A 145 -8.84 5.26 18.81
CA GLY A 145 -9.33 4.95 20.16
C GLY A 145 -9.95 6.14 20.88
N PRO A 146 -10.46 5.94 22.10
CA PRO A 146 -11.04 7.00 22.91
C PRO A 146 -10.06 8.18 23.10
N PRO A 147 -10.54 9.44 23.21
CA PRO A 147 -9.66 10.60 23.33
C PRO A 147 -8.72 10.59 24.54
N ASP A 148 -9.08 9.86 25.60
CA ASP A 148 -8.27 9.66 26.80
C ASP A 148 -7.25 8.51 26.66
N VAL A 149 -7.33 7.71 25.60
CA VAL A 149 -6.37 6.65 25.24
C VAL A 149 -5.44 7.15 24.12
N VAL A 150 -6.01 7.57 22.99
CA VAL A 150 -5.25 8.10 21.83
C VAL A 150 -5.14 9.62 21.96
N LYS A 151 -4.12 10.08 22.69
CA LYS A 151 -3.85 11.51 22.92
C LYS A 151 -2.88 12.13 21.92
N GLN A 152 -2.05 11.30 21.29
CA GLN A 152 -0.99 11.78 20.42
C GLN A 152 -1.56 12.36 19.12
N LYS A 153 -1.13 13.58 18.79
CA LYS A 153 -1.53 14.22 17.53
C LYS A 153 -0.86 13.51 16.36
N GLY A 154 -1.64 13.20 15.33
CA GLY A 154 -1.12 12.63 14.09
C GLY A 154 -0.37 13.65 13.23
N SER A 155 0.27 13.15 12.17
CA SER A 155 0.86 13.94 11.10
C SER A 155 -0.22 14.43 10.13
N GLU A 156 -0.39 15.75 10.09
CA GLU A 156 -1.28 16.39 9.12
C GLU A 156 -0.83 16.12 7.68
N SER A 157 0.49 16.06 7.44
CA SER A 157 1.04 15.75 6.12
C SER A 157 0.67 14.34 5.65
N LEU A 158 0.70 13.34 6.54
CA LEU A 158 0.25 11.97 6.20
C LEU A 158 -1.27 11.91 6.03
N ARG A 159 -2.03 12.64 6.85
CA ARG A 159 -3.49 12.73 6.70
C ARG A 159 -3.89 13.30 5.33
N LEU A 160 -3.19 14.34 4.86
CA LEU A 160 -3.38 14.90 3.51
C LEU A 160 -3.03 13.90 2.39
N CYS A 161 -2.14 12.93 2.64
CA CYS A 161 -1.91 11.85 1.68
C CYS A 161 -3.12 10.92 1.56
N LEU A 162 -3.78 10.59 2.67
CA LEU A 162 -5.02 9.81 2.65
C LEU A 162 -6.16 10.57 1.95
N GLU A 163 -6.19 11.90 2.08
CA GLU A 163 -7.11 12.76 1.33
C GLU A 163 -6.84 12.75 -0.17
N ALA A 164 -5.56 12.76 -0.57
CA ALA A 164 -5.16 12.61 -1.96
C ALA A 164 -5.61 11.26 -2.52
N GLU A 165 -5.42 10.16 -1.79
CA GLU A 165 -5.90 8.82 -2.18
C GLU A 165 -7.43 8.76 -2.30
N ARG A 166 -8.17 9.40 -1.38
CA ARG A 166 -9.63 9.54 -1.52
C ARG A 166 -9.99 10.28 -2.81
N ALA A 167 -9.30 11.37 -3.12
CA ALA A 167 -9.53 12.13 -4.34
C ALA A 167 -9.23 11.33 -5.62
N MET A 168 -8.31 10.35 -5.58
CA MET A 168 -8.03 9.41 -6.68
C MET A 168 -9.25 8.57 -7.06
N LEU A 169 -10.14 8.25 -6.12
CA LEU A 169 -11.39 7.52 -6.43
C LEU A 169 -12.29 8.28 -7.41
N SER A 170 -12.22 9.62 -7.37
CA SER A 170 -12.97 10.52 -8.24
C SER A 170 -12.18 11.01 -9.45
N ASN A 171 -10.92 10.56 -9.63
CA ASN A 171 -9.99 11.05 -10.65
C ASN A 171 -9.83 12.59 -10.70
N ASN A 172 -9.98 13.25 -9.55
CA ASN A 172 -9.87 14.70 -9.47
C ASN A 172 -8.41 15.12 -9.27
N ASP A 173 -7.65 15.13 -10.37
CA ASP A 173 -6.21 15.39 -10.36
C ASP A 173 -5.82 16.75 -9.73
N ASP A 174 -6.68 17.77 -9.78
CA ASP A 174 -6.38 19.08 -9.20
C ASP A 174 -6.54 19.08 -7.67
N LYS A 175 -7.55 18.36 -7.14
CA LYS A 175 -7.64 18.10 -5.70
C LYS A 175 -6.47 17.27 -5.20
N ILE A 176 -6.10 16.21 -5.94
CA ILE A 176 -4.94 15.36 -5.61
C ILE A 176 -3.68 16.23 -5.50
N ARG A 177 -3.38 17.06 -6.52
CA ARG A 177 -2.23 17.96 -6.48
C ARG A 177 -2.27 18.89 -5.26
N SER A 178 -3.41 19.54 -5.02
CA SER A 178 -3.55 20.51 -3.93
C SER A 178 -3.27 19.88 -2.56
N PHE A 179 -3.80 18.68 -2.30
CA PHE A 179 -3.52 17.97 -1.05
C PHE A 179 -2.04 17.61 -0.90
N LEU A 180 -1.40 17.16 -1.99
CA LEU A 180 0.01 16.76 -1.96
C LEU A 180 0.97 17.95 -1.80
N GLU A 181 0.69 19.07 -2.46
CA GLU A 181 1.46 20.31 -2.28
C GLU A 181 1.33 20.85 -0.86
N GLN A 182 0.12 20.82 -0.29
CA GLN A 182 -0.10 21.16 1.11
C GLN A 182 0.63 20.20 2.05
N ALA A 183 0.57 18.89 1.82
CA ALA A 183 1.29 17.89 2.61
C ALA A 183 2.80 18.17 2.63
N LEU A 184 3.38 18.47 1.46
CA LEU A 184 4.80 18.78 1.30
C LEU A 184 5.19 20.15 1.86
N SER A 185 4.28 21.11 1.92
CA SER A 185 4.51 22.40 2.60
C SER A 185 4.57 22.26 4.12
N ILE A 186 3.83 21.29 4.68
CA ILE A 186 3.83 20.96 6.10
C ILE A 186 5.06 20.14 6.45
N ASP A 187 5.35 19.11 5.66
CA ASP A 187 6.49 18.23 5.87
C ASP A 187 7.11 17.79 4.53
N ARG A 188 8.29 18.35 4.23
CA ARG A 188 9.08 18.02 3.04
C ARG A 188 9.71 16.63 3.11
N ASN A 189 9.75 16.00 4.28
CA ASN A 189 10.29 14.65 4.48
C ASN A 189 9.22 13.55 4.37
N ASN A 190 8.01 13.89 3.90
CA ASN A 190 6.97 12.92 3.62
C ASN A 190 7.21 12.21 2.27
N ALA A 191 7.83 11.03 2.34
CA ALA A 191 8.10 10.19 1.16
C ALA A 191 6.83 9.77 0.40
N THR A 192 5.72 9.54 1.12
CA THR A 192 4.42 9.17 0.53
C THR A 192 3.87 10.31 -0.34
N ALA A 193 3.96 11.55 0.16
CA ALA A 193 3.49 12.72 -0.60
C ALA A 193 4.30 12.93 -1.89
N TRP A 194 5.63 12.77 -1.83
CA TRP A 194 6.48 12.82 -3.02
C TRP A 194 6.16 11.72 -4.02
N LEU A 195 5.90 10.49 -3.56
CA LEU A 195 5.50 9.38 -4.42
C LEU A 195 4.21 9.72 -5.19
N PHE A 196 3.16 10.11 -4.48
CA PHE A 196 1.87 10.39 -5.09
C PHE A 196 1.93 11.59 -6.04
N LEU A 197 2.76 12.60 -5.73
CA LEU A 197 2.97 13.74 -6.62
C LEU A 197 3.67 13.30 -7.90
N ALA A 198 4.69 12.45 -7.78
CA ALA A 198 5.42 11.89 -8.91
C ALA A 198 4.51 11.05 -9.80
N ASP A 199 3.67 10.19 -9.22
CA ASP A 199 2.69 9.38 -9.96
C ASP A 199 1.68 10.26 -10.72
N LEU A 200 1.20 11.34 -10.08
CA LEU A 200 0.31 12.30 -10.73
C LEU A 200 0.99 13.03 -11.91
N GLN A 201 2.24 13.47 -11.72
CA GLN A 201 3.04 14.11 -12.77
C GLN A 201 3.32 13.14 -13.93
N ASN A 202 3.66 11.89 -13.62
CA ASN A 202 3.90 10.82 -14.60
C ASN A 202 2.63 10.45 -15.38
N LYS A 203 1.47 10.41 -14.71
CA LYS A 203 0.15 10.26 -15.36
C LYS A 203 -0.08 11.35 -16.41
N ARG A 204 0.32 12.58 -16.10
CA ARG A 204 0.24 13.75 -17.00
C ARG A 204 1.41 13.85 -17.99
N GLY A 205 2.38 12.95 -17.94
CA GLY A 205 3.57 12.95 -18.81
C GLY A 205 4.57 14.08 -18.52
N SER A 206 4.49 14.72 -17.35
CA SER A 206 5.41 15.78 -16.91
C SER A 206 6.77 15.20 -16.54
N ASP A 207 7.84 15.87 -16.96
CA ASP A 207 9.21 15.45 -16.66
C ASP A 207 9.60 15.74 -15.19
N GLU A 208 8.86 16.61 -14.50
CA GLU A 208 9.01 16.89 -13.07
C GLU A 208 8.83 15.64 -12.20
N CYS A 209 8.15 14.60 -12.69
CA CYS A 209 7.99 13.37 -11.92
C CYS A 209 9.33 12.73 -11.57
N VAL A 210 10.37 12.93 -12.40
CA VAL A 210 11.71 12.38 -12.14
C VAL A 210 12.28 12.94 -10.84
N ASP A 211 12.15 14.25 -10.62
CA ASP A 211 12.63 14.92 -9.42
C ASP A 211 11.79 14.52 -8.19
N SER A 212 10.47 14.44 -8.33
CA SER A 212 9.57 14.00 -7.25
C SER A 212 9.85 12.54 -6.84
N TYR A 213 10.05 11.62 -7.80
CA TYR A 213 10.46 10.25 -7.49
C TYR A 213 11.86 10.21 -6.84
N ALA A 214 12.79 11.07 -7.26
CA ALA A 214 14.12 11.14 -6.67
C ALA A 214 14.08 11.57 -5.20
N GLU A 215 13.25 12.56 -4.84
CA GLU A 215 13.05 12.96 -3.43
C GLU A 215 12.38 11.84 -2.62
N CYS A 216 11.39 11.13 -3.19
CA CYS A 216 10.80 9.95 -2.54
C CYS A 216 11.86 8.88 -2.22
N ILE A 217 12.68 8.50 -3.21
CA ILE A 217 13.72 7.46 -3.07
C ILE A 217 14.82 7.88 -2.09
N LYS A 218 15.17 9.17 -2.07
CA LYS A 218 16.14 9.73 -1.12
C LYS A 218 15.65 9.59 0.33
N LEU A 219 14.36 9.83 0.57
CA LEU A 219 13.75 9.70 1.89
C LEU A 219 13.53 8.24 2.29
N ASN A 220 13.19 7.38 1.34
CA ASN A 220 13.05 5.95 1.58
C ASN A 220 13.41 5.14 0.33
N LYS A 221 14.58 4.49 0.41
CA LYS A 221 15.19 3.69 -0.66
C LYS A 221 14.45 2.37 -0.92
N GLN A 222 13.55 1.96 -0.03
CA GLN A 222 12.75 0.75 -0.15
C GLN A 222 11.38 1.01 -0.79
N TYR A 223 11.11 2.22 -1.31
CA TYR A 223 9.87 2.49 -2.06
C TYR A 223 9.89 1.78 -3.42
N PHE A 224 9.36 0.56 -3.44
CA PHE A 224 9.13 -0.22 -4.65
C PHE A 224 8.41 0.59 -5.74
N LEU A 225 7.33 1.28 -5.33
CA LEU A 225 6.47 2.03 -6.25
C LEU A 225 7.19 3.20 -6.93
N ALA A 226 8.13 3.87 -6.26
CA ALA A 226 8.88 4.98 -6.85
C ALA A 226 9.77 4.49 -8.01
N HIS A 227 10.45 3.37 -7.82
CA HIS A 227 11.27 2.75 -8.88
C HIS A 227 10.43 2.18 -10.03
N ASN A 228 9.29 1.56 -9.72
CA ASN A 228 8.34 1.10 -10.74
C ASN A 228 7.78 2.29 -11.56
N GLY A 229 7.38 3.37 -10.88
CA GLY A 229 6.89 4.61 -11.48
C GLY A 229 7.90 5.27 -12.42
N LEU A 230 9.16 5.42 -11.97
CA LEU A 230 10.27 5.86 -12.83
C LEU A 230 10.46 4.97 -14.05
N GLY A 231 10.42 3.64 -13.86
CA GLY A 231 10.51 2.69 -14.96
C GLY A 231 9.41 2.91 -15.99
N ASN A 232 8.16 3.06 -15.54
CA ASN A 232 7.02 3.35 -16.40
C ASN A 232 7.14 4.69 -17.13
N TYR A 233 7.65 5.73 -16.45
CA TYR A 233 7.89 7.02 -17.07
C TYR A 233 8.92 6.91 -18.21
N TYR A 234 10.08 6.30 -17.95
CA TYR A 234 11.12 6.14 -18.96
C TYR A 234 10.69 5.21 -20.10
N LEU A 235 9.87 4.20 -19.81
CA LEU A 235 9.26 3.35 -20.83
C LEU A 235 8.39 4.17 -21.79
N LYS A 236 7.56 5.10 -21.28
CA LYS A 236 6.74 6.02 -22.10
C LYS A 236 7.60 6.97 -22.95
N LYS A 237 8.79 7.32 -22.48
CA LYS A 237 9.76 8.16 -23.19
C LYS A 237 10.70 7.36 -24.12
N ASP A 238 10.52 6.05 -24.21
CA ASP A 238 11.38 5.12 -24.94
C ASP A 238 12.86 5.15 -24.50
N ASP A 239 13.15 5.61 -23.27
CA ASP A 239 14.48 5.54 -22.66
C ASP A 239 14.68 4.15 -22.03
N ILE A 240 15.00 3.18 -22.89
CA ILE A 240 15.14 1.76 -22.54
C ILE A 240 16.13 1.56 -21.39
N THR A 241 17.26 2.28 -21.42
CA THR A 241 18.34 2.10 -20.44
C THR A 241 17.90 2.51 -19.05
N LYS A 242 17.32 3.71 -18.89
CA LYS A 242 16.85 4.18 -17.56
C LYS A 242 15.63 3.43 -17.08
N SER A 243 14.76 3.01 -18.01
CA SER A 243 13.59 2.21 -17.66
C SER A 243 14.00 0.84 -17.10
N GLU A 244 14.91 0.12 -17.78
CA GLU A 244 15.41 -1.17 -17.31
C GLU A 244 16.16 -1.05 -15.97
N TYR A 245 16.95 0.01 -15.78
CA TYR A 245 17.61 0.29 -14.50
C TYR A 245 16.57 0.44 -13.36
N SER A 246 15.54 1.25 -13.59
CA SER A 246 14.50 1.53 -12.60
C SER A 246 13.68 0.29 -12.26
N TYR A 247 13.26 -0.49 -13.26
CA TYR A 247 12.58 -1.77 -13.02
C TYR A 247 13.47 -2.79 -12.31
N THR A 248 14.76 -2.82 -12.60
CA THR A 248 15.70 -3.69 -11.90
C THR A 248 15.81 -3.32 -10.41
N ARG A 249 15.79 -2.03 -10.08
CA ARG A 249 15.73 -1.59 -8.67
C ARG A 249 14.43 -1.99 -7.98
N ALA A 250 13.28 -1.80 -8.63
CA ALA A 250 12.00 -2.25 -8.09
C ALA A 250 12.00 -3.77 -7.82
N ILE A 251 12.51 -4.57 -8.77
CA ILE A 251 12.63 -6.03 -8.62
C ILE A 251 13.55 -6.42 -7.46
N GLN A 252 14.65 -5.70 -7.25
CA GLN A 252 15.56 -5.96 -6.13
C GLN A 252 14.91 -5.69 -4.77
N ILE A 253 14.03 -4.69 -4.68
CA ILE A 253 13.31 -4.34 -3.44
C ILE A 253 12.26 -5.40 -3.14
N ASP A 254 11.41 -5.74 -4.11
CA ASP A 254 10.36 -6.73 -3.89
C ASP A 254 10.13 -7.62 -5.13
N PRO A 255 10.86 -8.75 -5.21
CA PRO A 255 10.70 -9.68 -6.32
C PRO A 255 9.29 -10.27 -6.39
N LYS A 256 8.55 -10.37 -5.27
CA LYS A 256 7.22 -10.99 -5.21
C LYS A 256 6.13 -10.02 -5.68
N ARG A 257 6.29 -8.72 -5.42
CA ARG A 257 5.40 -7.63 -5.91
C ARG A 257 5.64 -7.30 -7.39
N SER A 258 6.68 -7.85 -8.01
CA SER A 258 7.19 -7.43 -9.31
C SER A 258 6.54 -8.06 -10.55
N GLY A 259 5.40 -8.73 -10.45
CA GLY A 259 4.78 -9.41 -11.60
C GLY A 259 4.69 -8.52 -12.86
N SER A 260 3.98 -7.40 -12.77
CA SER A 260 3.86 -6.45 -13.89
C SER A 260 5.19 -5.80 -14.29
N VAL A 261 6.10 -5.61 -13.33
CA VAL A 261 7.44 -5.04 -13.55
C VAL A 261 8.31 -5.97 -14.41
N TYR A 262 8.29 -7.28 -14.13
CA TYR A 262 8.93 -8.29 -14.96
C TYR A 262 8.41 -8.25 -16.40
N LYS A 263 7.09 -8.20 -16.58
CA LYS A 263 6.49 -8.10 -17.93
C LYS A 263 6.95 -6.84 -18.68
N ASN A 264 6.99 -5.69 -18.02
CA ASN A 264 7.45 -4.45 -18.64
C ASN A 264 8.95 -4.48 -18.98
N ARG A 265 9.79 -5.06 -18.11
CA ARG A 265 11.23 -5.21 -18.37
C ARG A 265 11.50 -6.23 -19.48
N ALA A 266 10.71 -7.30 -19.58
CA ALA A 266 10.79 -8.24 -20.70
C ALA A 266 10.52 -7.55 -22.05
N TYR A 267 9.51 -6.68 -22.11
CA TYR A 267 9.21 -5.89 -23.31
C TYR A 267 10.40 -5.03 -23.75
N LEU A 268 11.04 -4.33 -22.80
CA LEU A 268 12.24 -3.53 -23.07
C LEU A 268 13.41 -4.38 -23.56
N ARG A 269 13.64 -5.52 -22.92
CA ARG A 269 14.72 -6.45 -23.28
C ARG A 269 14.52 -7.04 -24.66
N ASN A 270 13.28 -7.37 -25.02
CA ASN A 270 12.94 -7.83 -26.36
C ASN A 270 13.20 -6.74 -27.42
N LYS A 271 12.84 -5.47 -27.15
CA LYS A 271 13.14 -4.34 -28.05
C LYS A 271 14.63 -4.18 -28.38
N ARG A 272 15.52 -4.55 -27.44
CA ARG A 272 16.98 -4.52 -27.62
C ARG A 272 17.59 -5.88 -27.96
N GLU A 273 16.76 -6.82 -28.44
CA GLU A 273 17.17 -8.17 -28.86
C GLU A 273 17.84 -9.02 -27.77
N ALA A 274 17.62 -8.67 -26.50
CA ALA A 274 18.05 -9.46 -25.35
C ALA A 274 17.01 -10.56 -25.05
N TYR A 275 16.84 -11.49 -26.00
CA TYR A 275 15.74 -12.46 -26.00
C TYR A 275 15.77 -13.43 -24.81
N GLY A 276 16.94 -13.99 -24.46
CA GLY A 276 17.10 -14.86 -23.29
C GLY A 276 16.65 -14.17 -21.98
N PRO A 277 17.22 -13.01 -21.62
CA PRO A 277 16.78 -12.23 -20.46
C PRO A 277 15.31 -11.75 -20.51
N ALA A 278 14.75 -11.56 -21.70
CA ALA A 278 13.33 -11.24 -21.86
C ALA A 278 12.44 -12.46 -21.53
N ALA A 279 12.82 -13.65 -22.00
CA ALA A 279 12.13 -14.90 -21.67
C ALA A 279 12.19 -15.19 -20.16
N ASP A 280 13.35 -15.01 -19.52
CA ASP A 280 13.50 -15.18 -18.06
C ASP A 280 12.52 -14.28 -17.28
N ASP A 281 12.37 -13.02 -17.70
CA ASP A 281 11.44 -12.09 -17.06
C ASP A 281 9.97 -12.50 -17.28
N LEU A 282 9.59 -12.95 -18.48
CA LEU A 282 8.23 -13.45 -18.73
C LEU A 282 7.91 -14.71 -17.92
N GLU A 283 8.89 -15.59 -17.70
CA GLU A 283 8.74 -16.76 -16.83
C GLU A 283 8.45 -16.34 -15.38
N GLN A 284 9.15 -15.32 -14.86
CA GLN A 284 8.84 -14.77 -13.53
C GLN A 284 7.45 -14.14 -13.48
N TYR A 285 7.04 -13.40 -14.51
CA TYR A 285 5.67 -12.86 -14.59
C TYR A 285 4.62 -13.96 -14.51
N VAL A 286 4.74 -15.01 -15.34
CA VAL A 286 3.79 -16.13 -15.37
C VAL A 286 3.75 -16.86 -14.02
N LYS A 287 4.90 -17.01 -13.35
CA LYS A 287 5.00 -17.61 -12.02
C LYS A 287 4.27 -16.78 -10.96
N LEU A 288 4.44 -15.46 -10.97
CA LEU A 288 3.85 -14.54 -10.00
C LEU A 288 2.39 -14.20 -10.30
N SER A 289 1.92 -14.44 -11.52
CA SER A 289 0.56 -14.13 -11.96
C SER A 289 -0.12 -15.36 -12.59
N PRO A 290 -0.35 -16.43 -11.81
CA PRO A 290 -0.87 -17.70 -12.34
C PRO A 290 -2.28 -17.60 -12.94
N HIS A 291 -3.04 -16.57 -12.57
CA HIS A 291 -4.40 -16.32 -13.06
C HIS A 291 -4.50 -15.11 -14.02
N ALA A 292 -3.37 -14.57 -14.50
CA ALA A 292 -3.40 -13.48 -15.47
C ALA A 292 -4.08 -13.91 -16.78
N SER A 293 -4.96 -13.05 -17.31
CA SER A 293 -5.71 -13.33 -18.55
C SER A 293 -4.80 -13.46 -19.78
N ASP A 294 -3.66 -12.77 -19.78
CA ASP A 294 -2.65 -12.82 -20.85
C ASP A 294 -1.63 -13.95 -20.67
N ARG A 295 -1.74 -14.80 -19.64
CA ARG A 295 -0.77 -15.86 -19.31
C ARG A 295 -0.45 -16.77 -20.49
N GLY A 296 -1.46 -17.23 -21.22
CA GLY A 296 -1.26 -18.10 -22.39
C GLY A 296 -0.52 -17.42 -23.54
N ALA A 297 -0.69 -16.10 -23.70
CA ALA A 297 0.08 -15.31 -24.67
C ALA A 297 1.54 -15.18 -24.23
N MET A 298 1.79 -14.93 -22.94
CA MET A 298 3.15 -14.85 -22.40
C MET A 298 3.89 -16.18 -22.51
N GLN A 299 3.22 -17.32 -22.31
CA GLN A 299 3.82 -18.64 -22.51
C GLN A 299 4.27 -18.90 -23.95
N ARG A 300 3.50 -18.43 -24.94
CA ARG A 300 3.93 -18.51 -26.35
C ARG A 300 5.11 -17.59 -26.63
N ALA A 301 5.07 -16.36 -26.14
CA ALA A 301 6.16 -15.41 -26.28
C ALA A 301 7.48 -15.94 -25.66
N ILE A 302 7.41 -16.66 -24.53
CA ILE A 302 8.59 -17.33 -23.94
C ILE A 302 9.20 -18.33 -24.93
N LEU A 303 8.38 -19.19 -25.55
CA LEU A 303 8.88 -20.18 -26.51
C LEU A 303 9.50 -19.52 -27.74
N GLU A 304 8.87 -18.47 -28.26
CA GLU A 304 9.41 -17.70 -29.39
C GLU A 304 10.75 -17.07 -29.05
N LEU A 305 10.86 -16.36 -27.93
CA LEU A 305 12.10 -15.72 -27.47
C LEU A 305 13.22 -16.71 -27.19
N ARG A 306 12.92 -17.93 -26.76
CA ARG A 306 13.92 -18.99 -26.53
C ARG A 306 14.46 -19.60 -27.83
N ASN A 307 13.78 -19.38 -28.96
CA ASN A 307 14.16 -19.89 -30.27
C ASN A 307 14.85 -18.85 -31.16
N MET A 308 14.98 -17.60 -30.69
CA MET A 308 15.70 -16.50 -31.34
C MET A 308 17.12 -16.40 -30.81
#